data_AF-A0A0K2RKD7-F1
#
_entry.id   AF-A0A0K2RKD7-F1
#
_cell.length_a   1.000
_cell.length_b   1.000
_cell.length_c   1.000
_cell.angle_alpha   90.00
_cell.angle_beta   90.00
_cell.angle_gamma   90.00
#
_symmetry.space_group_name_H-M   'P 1'
#
loop_
_entity.id
_entity.type
_entity.pdbx_description
1 polymer ?
#
loop_
_entity_poly.entity_id
_entity_poly.type
_entity_poly.pdbx_seq_one_letter_code
_entity_poly.pdbx_strand_id
1 'polypeptide(L)' 'MVNVCGLPAITVPVHWTGPTPGTGLPMGIQLIGKPGSELLLLRLARQLERQQKAAPHPGK' A
#
# COMPACT_ATOMS: atom_id res chain seq x y z
N MET A 1 1.76 16.94 -4.17
CA MET A 1 0.39 17.42 -4.49
C MET A 1 -0.69 16.81 -3.62
N VAL A 2 -0.71 15.49 -3.35
CA VAL A 2 -1.75 14.82 -2.52
C VAL A 2 -2.05 15.54 -1.19
N ASN A 3 -1.00 15.85 -0.41
CA ASN A 3 -1.16 16.51 0.90
C ASN A 3 -1.73 17.93 0.77
N VAL A 4 -1.30 18.67 -0.24
CA VAL A 4 -1.76 20.05 -0.51
C VAL A 4 -3.22 20.06 -0.94
N CYS A 5 -3.64 19.06 -1.72
CA CYS A 5 -5.01 18.94 -2.20
C CYS A 5 -5.96 18.29 -1.18
N GLY A 6 -5.47 17.85 -0.01
CA GLY A 6 -6.27 17.18 1.02
C GLY A 6 -6.92 15.87 0.54
N LEU A 7 -6.33 15.21 -0.46
CA LEU A 7 -6.88 13.97 -1.00
C LEU A 7 -6.55 12.79 -0.07
N PRO A 8 -7.50 11.86 0.16
CA PRO A 8 -7.21 10.67 0.92
C PRO A 8 -6.23 9.78 0.14
N ALA A 9 -5.26 9.21 0.85
CA ALA A 9 -4.27 8.31 0.27
C ALA A 9 -3.87 7.20 1.24
N ILE A 10 -3.53 6.03 0.70
CA ILE A 10 -2.99 4.89 1.45
C ILE A 10 -1.85 4.25 0.66
N THR A 11 -0.78 3.90 1.35
CA THR A 11 0.34 3.14 0.77
C THR A 11 0.18 1.67 1.09
N VAL A 12 0.19 0.83 0.05
CA VAL A 12 0.07 -0.62 0.16
C VAL A 12 1.40 -1.25 -0.26
N PRO A 13 2.06 -2.05 0.60
CA PRO A 13 3.24 -2.83 0.20
C PRO A 13 2.88 -3.75 -0.96
N VAL A 14 3.76 -3.90 -1.95
CA VAL A 14 3.53 -4.76 -3.13
C VAL A 14 4.64 -5.76 -3.42
N HIS A 15 5.87 -5.49 -2.96
CA HIS A 15 7.04 -6.29 -3.33
C HIS A 15 8.23 -6.06 -2.40
N TRP A 16 9.18 -6.98 -2.40
CA TRP A 16 10.50 -6.85 -1.80
C TRP A 16 11.55 -7.05 -2.89
N THR A 17 12.52 -6.17 -3.05
CA THR A 17 13.50 -6.28 -4.16
C THR A 17 14.41 -7.50 -4.06
N GLY A 18 14.49 -8.14 -2.89
CA GLY A 18 15.30 -9.34 -2.67
C GLY A 18 14.59 -10.64 -3.06
N PRO A 19 15.35 -11.74 -3.18
CA PRO A 19 14.85 -13.03 -3.68
C PRO A 19 13.86 -13.70 -2.73
N THR A 20 13.87 -13.32 -1.45
CA THR A 20 12.97 -13.84 -0.42
C THR A 20 12.18 -12.69 0.23
N PRO A 21 10.89 -12.89 0.58
CA PRO A 21 10.12 -11.88 1.32
C PRO A 21 10.87 -11.46 2.59
N GLY A 22 10.99 -10.14 2.81
CA GLY A 22 11.73 -9.58 3.97
C GLY A 22 13.21 -9.31 3.69
N THR A 23 13.70 -9.60 2.49
CA THR A 23 15.07 -9.28 2.06
C THR A 23 15.06 -8.22 0.95
N GLY A 24 16.09 -7.37 0.92
CA GLY A 24 16.13 -6.21 0.03
C GLY A 24 15.26 -5.05 0.54
N LEU A 25 14.85 -4.15 -0.36
CA LEU A 25 14.04 -2.98 -0.01
C LEU A 25 12.55 -3.27 -0.21
N PRO A 26 11.68 -2.86 0.72
CA PRO A 26 10.23 -2.95 0.51
C PRO A 26 9.80 -1.90 -0.53
N MET A 27 8.92 -2.32 -1.44
CA MET A 27 8.27 -1.45 -2.41
C MET A 27 6.77 -1.43 -2.15
N GLY A 28 6.16 -0.26 -2.33
CA GLY A 28 4.73 -0.03 -2.17
C GLY A 28 4.17 0.81 -3.30
N ILE A 29 2.85 0.73 -3.49
CA ILE A 29 2.10 1.65 -4.34
C ILE A 29 1.26 2.56 -3.46
N GLN A 30 1.14 3.83 -3.86
CA GLN A 30 0.26 4.78 -3.19
C GLN A 30 -1.04 4.92 -3.99
N LEU A 31 -2.14 4.55 -3.35
CA LEU A 31 -3.48 4.76 -3.89
C LEU A 31 -3.97 6.13 -3.44
N ILE A 32 -4.52 6.91 -4.36
CA ILE A 32 -5.06 8.25 -4.09
C ILE A 32 -6.53 8.25 -4.51
N GLY A 33 -7.40 8.62 -3.58
CA GLY A 33 -8.84 8.64 -3.76
C GLY A 33 -9.37 10.03 -4.08
N LYS A 34 -10.65 10.08 -4.45
CA LYS A 34 -11.44 11.33 -4.45
C LYS A 34 -11.75 11.75 -3.00
N PRO A 35 -12.07 13.04 -2.74
CA PRO A 35 -12.55 13.45 -1.41
C PRO A 35 -13.72 12.57 -0.94
N GLY A 36 -13.68 12.11 0.32
CA GLY A 36 -14.73 11.26 0.91
C GLY A 36 -14.73 9.79 0.46
N SER A 37 -13.68 9.30 -0.19
CA SER A 37 -13.58 7.92 -0.69
C SER A 37 -12.70 6.99 0.15
N GLU A 38 -12.48 7.29 1.43
CA GLU A 38 -11.62 6.55 2.36
C GLU A 38 -12.04 5.08 2.45
N LEU A 39 -13.35 4.80 2.53
CA LEU A 39 -13.86 3.42 2.58
C LEU A 39 -13.53 2.64 1.29
N LEU A 40 -13.60 3.29 0.13
CA LEU A 40 -13.23 2.66 -1.14
C LEU A 40 -11.73 2.36 -1.18
N LEU A 41 -10.89 3.30 -0.73
CA LEU A 41 -9.45 3.09 -0.63
C LEU A 41 -9.10 1.93 0.29
N LEU A 42 -9.74 1.83 1.47
CA LEU A 42 -9.52 0.71 2.39
C LEU A 42 -9.97 -0.63 1.80
N ARG A 43 -11.12 -0.67 1.11
CA ARG A 43 -11.60 -1.89 0.43
C ARG A 43 -10.63 -2.33 -0.68
N LEU A 44 -10.15 -1.39 -1.48
CA LEU A 44 -9.18 -1.66 -2.54
C LEU A 44 -7.84 -2.13 -1.98
N ALA A 45 -7.32 -1.44 -0.94
CA ALA A 45 -6.10 -1.84 -0.25
C ALA A 45 -6.22 -3.28 0.27
N ARG A 46 -7.35 -3.63 0.90
CA ARG A 46 -7.59 -4.99 1.38
C ARG A 46 -7.65 -6.03 0.26
N GLN A 47 -8.21 -5.68 -0.90
CA GLN A 47 -8.19 -6.59 -2.06
C GLN A 47 -6.76 -6.84 -2.54
N LEU A 48 -5.93 -5.80 -2.60
CA LEU A 48 -4.52 -5.93 -2.99
C LEU A 48 -3.69 -6.73 -1.98
N GLU A 49 -3.91 -6.49 -0.68
CA GLU A 49 -3.27 -7.27 0.39
C GLU A 49 -3.65 -8.75 0.33
N ARG A 50 -4.88 -9.11 -0.08
CA ARG A 50 -5.30 -10.51 -0.22
C ARG A 50 -4.64 -11.22 -1.39
N GLN A 51 -4.30 -10.49 -2.46
CA GLN A 51 -3.58 -11.05 -3.60
C GLN A 51 -2.10 -11.28 -3.30
N GLN A 52 -1.57 -10.56 -2.31
CA GLN A 52 -0.21 -10.78 -1.83
C GLN A 52 -0.20 -11.82 -0.72
N LYS A 53 0.71 -12.79 -0.78
CA LYS A 53 1.10 -13.51 0.44
C LYS A 53 1.64 -12.46 1.40
N ALA A 54 1.07 -12.39 2.61
CA ALA A 54 1.36 -11.36 3.61
C ALA A 54 2.83 -10.95 3.58
N ALA A 55 3.09 -9.76 3.00
CA ALA A 55 4.45 -9.25 2.94
C ALA A 55 4.90 -8.98 4.38
N PRO A 56 6.13 -9.38 4.76
CA PRO A 56 6.64 -9.08 6.08
C PRO A 56 6.62 -7.57 6.31
N HIS A 57 6.28 -7.17 7.54
CA HIS A 57 6.25 -5.76 7.92
C HIS A 57 7.70 -5.24 7.96
N PRO A 58 8.01 -4.08 7.37
CA PRO A 58 9.34 -3.51 7.48
C PRO A 58 9.65 -3.24 8.96
N GLY A 59 10.59 -4.01 9.53
CA GLY A 59 11.00 -3.89 10.93
C GLY A 59 10.49 -5.00 11.88
N LYS A 60 9.89 -6.08 11.39
CA LYS A 60 9.64 -7.31 12.14
C LYS A 60 10.36 -8.51 11.53
#